data_AF-A0A976PT11-F1
#
_entry.id   AF-A0A976PT11-F1
#
_cell.length_a   1.000
_cell.length_b   1.000
_cell.length_c   1.000
_cell.angle_alpha   90.00
_cell.angle_beta   90.00
_cell.angle_gamma   90.00
#
_symmetry.space_group_name_H-M   'P 1'
#
loop_
_entity.id
_entity.type
_entity.pdbx_description
1 polymer ?
#
loop_
_entity_poly.entity_id
_entity_poly.type
_entity_poly.pdbx_seq_one_letter_code
_entity_poly.pdbx_strand_id
1 'polypeptide(L)'
;MADLDPQEIQAIIGRVRDRLGRVQAEAEPRKVDRRRVPVDLGEGVFTAIEAATASAWQAFQAFSEMGLEGRRVIIDAVRRTMLDDAADLAQMAHVETGLGRTDDKTEKNILVTEKTPGPEDLEP
;
A
#
# COMPACT_ATOMS: atom_id res chain seq x y z
N MET A 1 -37.33 -5.18 -2.69
CA MET A 1 -36.21 -5.97 -2.13
C MET A 1 -36.85 -7.16 -1.44
N ALA A 2 -36.47 -8.39 -1.79
CA ALA A 2 -37.00 -9.55 -1.09
C ALA A 2 -36.43 -9.55 0.34
N ASP A 3 -37.31 -9.50 1.33
CA ASP A 3 -36.91 -9.62 2.73
C ASP A 3 -36.47 -11.07 2.98
N LEU A 4 -35.22 -11.26 3.40
CA LEU A 4 -34.67 -12.59 3.71
C LEU A 4 -35.41 -13.17 4.93
N ASP A 5 -35.81 -14.44 4.84
CA ASP A 5 -36.43 -15.16 5.95
C ASP A 5 -35.41 -15.30 7.11
N PRO A 6 -35.81 -15.08 8.37
CA PRO A 6 -35.02 -15.45 9.55
C PRO A 6 -34.28 -16.80 9.45
N GLN A 7 -34.87 -17.83 8.83
CA GLN A 7 -34.20 -19.13 8.62
C GLN A 7 -33.01 -19.05 7.66
N GLU A 8 -33.13 -18.28 6.58
CA GLU A 8 -32.04 -18.07 5.62
C GLU A 8 -30.90 -17.28 6.25
N ILE A 9 -31.22 -16.29 7.09
CA ILE A 9 -30.23 -15.54 7.86
C ILE A 9 -29.44 -16.48 8.78
N GLN A 10 -30.12 -17.36 9.52
CA GLN A 10 -29.44 -18.33 10.39
C GLN A 10 -28.56 -19.31 9.60
N ALA A 11 -29.02 -19.75 8.43
CA ALA A 11 -28.23 -20.61 7.54
C ALA A 11 -26.98 -19.90 7.01
N ILE A 12 -27.08 -18.62 6.65
CA ILE A 12 -25.92 -17.80 6.23
C ILE A 12 -24.93 -17.64 7.40
N ILE A 13 -25.42 -17.32 8.60
CA ILE A 13 -24.57 -17.18 9.80
C ILE A 13 -23.82 -18.48 10.10
N GLY A 14 -24.49 -19.63 10.03
CA GLY A 14 -23.87 -20.94 10.22
C GLY A 14 -22.73 -21.19 9.22
N ARG A 15 -23.00 -20.98 7.92
CA ARG A 15 -21.99 -21.12 6.87
C ARG A 15 -20.79 -20.19 7.05
N VAL A 16 -21.02 -18.94 7.48
CA VAL A 16 -19.95 -17.97 7.73
C VAL A 16 -19.10 -18.40 8.94
N ARG A 17 -19.73 -18.87 10.02
CA ARG A 17 -19.02 -19.34 11.22
C ARG A 17 -18.12 -20.53 10.90
N ASP A 18 -18.63 -21.51 10.17
CA ASP A 18 -17.85 -22.69 9.77
C ASP A 18 -16.67 -22.30 8.88
N ARG A 19 -16.89 -21.38 7.94
CA ARG A 19 -15.83 -20.88 7.05
C ARG A 19 -14.76 -20.12 7.84
N LEU A 20 -15.13 -19.26 8.78
CA LEU A 20 -14.19 -18.52 9.62
C LEU A 20 -13.40 -19.46 10.56
N GLY A 21 -14.06 -20.49 11.11
CA GLY A 21 -13.39 -21.49 11.94
C GLY A 21 -12.32 -22.28 11.17
N ARG A 22 -12.59 -22.63 9.90
CA ARG A 22 -11.60 -23.29 9.03
C ARG A 22 -10.43 -22.38 8.66
N VAL A 23 -10.70 -21.12 8.31
CA VAL A 23 -9.64 -20.13 7.99
C VAL A 23 -8.73 -19.89 9.21
N GLN A 24 -9.28 -19.88 10.42
CA GLN A 24 -8.47 -19.77 11.64
C GLN A 24 -7.65 -21.04 11.94
N ALA A 25 -8.18 -22.22 11.63
CA ALA A 25 -7.46 -23.48 11.79
C ALA A 25 -6.33 -23.66 10.76
N GLU A 26 -6.47 -23.09 9.57
CA GLU A 26 -5.48 -23.14 8.48
C GLU A 26 -4.45 -21.99 8.55
N ALA A 27 -4.66 -20.99 9.40
CA ALA A 27 -3.73 -19.88 9.61
C ALA A 27 -2.54 -20.30 10.48
N GLU A 28 -1.57 -21.00 9.89
CA GLU A 28 -0.26 -21.21 10.51
C GLU A 28 0.50 -19.86 10.67
N PRO A 29 1.13 -19.59 11.82
CA PRO A 29 1.95 -18.39 11.97
C PRO A 29 3.17 -18.50 11.04
N ARG A 30 3.22 -17.64 10.01
CA ARG A 30 4.39 -17.53 9.13
C ARG A 30 5.62 -17.15 9.96
N LYS A 31 6.60 -18.06 10.04
CA LYS A 31 7.90 -17.80 10.66
C LYS A 31 8.61 -16.73 9.84
N VAL A 32 8.75 -15.54 10.41
CA VAL A 32 9.53 -14.45 9.81
C VAL A 32 11.01 -14.84 9.88
N ASP A 33 11.66 -15.03 8.73
CA ASP A 33 13.12 -15.22 8.69
C ASP A 33 13.79 -13.90 9.10
N ARG A 34 14.47 -13.92 10.25
CA ARG A 34 15.15 -12.75 10.85
C ARG A 34 16.60 -12.61 10.40
N ARG A 35 17.07 -13.38 9.41
CA ARG A 35 18.44 -13.25 8.92
C ARG A 35 18.66 -11.85 8.36
N ARG A 36 19.56 -11.08 8.98
CA ARG A 36 20.11 -9.84 8.43
C ARG A 36 21.03 -10.20 7.27
N VAL A 37 20.50 -10.17 6.06
CA VAL A 37 21.31 -10.07 4.84
C VAL A 37 21.85 -8.64 4.78
N PRO A 38 23.12 -8.40 4.42
CA PRO A 38 23.57 -7.05 4.05
C PRO A 38 22.73 -6.61 2.85
N VAL A 39 21.73 -5.78 3.11
CA VAL A 39 20.83 -5.26 2.07
C VAL A 39 21.49 -3.99 1.56
N ASP A 40 21.70 -3.89 0.25
CA ASP A 40 21.74 -2.57 -0.37
C ASP A 40 20.37 -1.94 -0.08
N LEU A 41 20.32 -1.06 0.92
CA LEU A 41 19.06 -0.53 1.45
C LEU A 41 18.30 0.27 0.39
N GLY A 42 18.97 0.64 -0.71
CA GLY A 42 18.41 1.41 -1.81
C GLY A 42 18.45 2.91 -1.53
N GLU A 43 17.98 3.67 -2.51
CA GLU A 43 17.94 5.13 -2.44
C GLU A 43 16.84 5.58 -1.47
N GLY A 44 17.24 6.22 -0.37
CA GLY A 44 16.32 6.80 0.63
C GLY A 44 16.06 5.95 1.88
N VAL A 45 16.71 4.79 2.03
CA VAL A 45 16.60 3.95 3.24
C VAL A 45 17.90 4.03 4.06
N PHE A 46 17.77 4.28 5.36
CA PHE A 46 18.91 4.51 6.26
C PHE A 46 18.86 3.58 7.48
N THR A 47 20.03 3.23 8.01
CA THR A 47 20.15 2.43 9.23
C THR A 47 19.88 3.21 10.53
N ALA A 48 19.88 4.54 10.45
CA ALA A 48 19.69 5.45 11.58
C ALA A 48 18.67 6.54 11.23
N ILE A 49 17.82 6.89 12.19
CA ILE A 49 16.72 7.84 12.00
C ILE A 49 17.28 9.24 11.74
N GLU A 50 18.34 9.63 12.44
CA GLU A 50 18.99 10.93 12.31
C GLU A 50 19.54 11.15 10.90
N ALA A 51 20.05 10.09 10.26
CA ALA A 51 20.51 10.16 8.88
C ALA A 51 19.34 10.35 7.90
N ALA A 52 18.23 9.63 8.11
CA ALA A 52 17.03 9.77 7.29
C ALA A 52 16.44 11.19 7.38
N THR A 53 16.33 11.75 8.59
CA THR A 53 15.75 13.09 8.79
C THR A 53 16.66 14.18 8.23
N ALA A 54 17.98 14.07 8.40
CA ALA A 54 18.93 15.01 7.80
C ALA A 54 18.87 14.98 6.27
N SER A 55 18.81 13.79 5.65
CA SER A 55 18.68 13.66 4.20
C SER A 55 17.34 14.21 3.68
N ALA A 56 16.23 13.94 4.39
CA ALA A 56 14.92 14.47 4.02
C ALA A 56 14.88 16.01 4.10
N TRP A 57 15.55 16.62 5.08
CA TRP A 57 15.64 18.08 5.19
C TRP A 57 16.38 18.70 4.00
N GLN A 58 17.51 18.12 3.60
CA GLN A 58 18.27 18.59 2.44
C GLN A 58 17.44 18.47 1.15
N ALA A 59 16.76 17.34 0.94
CA ALA A 59 15.88 17.14 -0.20
C ALA A 59 14.70 18.13 -0.20
N PHE A 60 14.14 18.44 0.97
CA PHE A 60 13.07 19.43 1.11
C PHE A 60 13.51 20.84 0.69
N GLN A 61 14.74 21.25 1.02
CA GLN A 61 15.27 22.55 0.58
C GLN A 61 15.36 22.62 -0.94
N ALA A 62 15.97 21.62 -1.58
CA ALA A 62 16.04 21.54 -3.04
C ALA A 62 14.66 21.49 -3.69
N PHE A 63 13.75 20.65 -3.18
CA PHE A 63 12.37 20.53 -3.65
C PHE A 63 11.58 21.85 -3.53
N SER A 64 11.85 22.63 -2.49
CA SER A 64 11.21 23.92 -2.27
C SER A 64 11.67 24.97 -3.28
N GLU A 65 12.95 24.95 -3.66
CA GLU A 65 13.54 25.88 -4.64
C GLU A 65 13.06 25.64 -6.08
N MET A 66 12.63 24.41 -6.41
CA MET A 66 12.17 24.06 -7.76
C MET A 66 10.82 24.69 -8.17
N GLY A 67 10.04 25.22 -7.23
CA GLY A 67 8.71 25.80 -7.50
C GLY A 67 7.68 24.76 -7.98
N LEU A 68 6.44 25.21 -8.27
CA LEU A 68 5.32 24.31 -8.62
C LEU A 68 5.60 23.41 -9.82
N GLU A 69 6.30 23.93 -10.83
CA GLU A 69 6.58 23.16 -12.06
C GLU A 69 7.51 21.97 -11.81
N GLY A 70 8.58 22.16 -11.02
CA GLY A 70 9.42 21.03 -10.65
C GLY A 70 8.70 20.01 -9.78
N ARG A 71 7.76 20.45 -8.94
CA ARG A 71 6.90 19.53 -8.18
C ARG A 71 6.01 18.69 -9.08
N ARG A 72 5.47 19.26 -10.17
CA ARG A 72 4.69 18.51 -11.17
C ARG A 72 5.52 17.42 -11.82
N VAL A 73 6.73 17.75 -12.28
CA VAL A 73 7.64 16.77 -12.88
C VAL A 73 7.89 15.58 -11.95
N ILE A 74 8.13 15.85 -10.65
CA ILE A 74 8.36 14.81 -9.66
C ILE A 74 7.10 13.97 -9.43
N ILE A 75 5.94 14.60 -9.24
CA ILE A 75 4.67 13.90 -9.00
C ILE A 75 4.25 13.08 -10.22
N ASP A 76 4.46 13.57 -11.43
CA ASP A 76 4.17 12.83 -12.66
C ASP A 76 5.07 11.60 -12.82
N ALA A 77 6.36 11.71 -12.46
CA ALA A 77 7.25 10.56 -12.43
C ALA A 77 6.80 9.52 -11.38
N VAL A 78 6.44 9.96 -10.17
CA VAL A 78 5.90 9.07 -9.12
C VAL A 78 4.61 8.38 -9.59
N ARG A 79 3.68 9.14 -10.17
CA ARG A 79 2.40 8.60 -10.67
C ARG A 79 2.64 7.56 -11.76
N ARG A 80 3.55 7.83 -12.70
CA ARG A 80 3.91 6.88 -13.76
C ARG A 80 4.45 5.57 -13.17
N THR A 81 5.45 5.64 -12.30
CA THR A 81 6.03 4.44 -11.67
C THR A 81 4.98 3.68 -10.86
N MET A 82 4.14 4.37 -10.10
CA MET A 82 3.09 3.75 -9.29
C MET A 82 2.02 3.04 -10.14
N LEU A 83 1.74 3.52 -11.36
CA LEU A 83 0.84 2.84 -12.30
C LEU A 83 1.51 1.63 -12.94
N ASP A 84 2.75 1.79 -13.40
CA ASP A 84 3.54 0.72 -14.01
C ASP A 84 3.71 -0.47 -13.04
N ASP A 85 3.93 -0.18 -11.75
CA ASP A 85 4.20 -1.19 -10.71
C ASP A 85 2.97 -1.54 -9.84
N ALA A 86 1.76 -1.06 -10.19
CA ALA A 86 0.58 -1.17 -9.32
C ALA A 86 0.28 -2.60 -8.86
N ALA A 87 0.38 -3.56 -9.79
CA ALA A 87 0.12 -4.98 -9.53
C ALA A 87 1.24 -5.64 -8.71
N ASP A 88 2.50 -5.28 -8.97
CA ASP A 88 3.65 -5.82 -8.25
C ASP A 88 3.65 -5.33 -6.79
N LEU A 89 3.37 -4.05 -6.56
CA LEU A 89 3.18 -3.49 -5.22
C LEU A 89 2.03 -4.17 -4.47
N ALA A 90 0.93 -4.45 -5.15
CA ALA A 90 -0.20 -5.17 -4.58
C ALA A 90 0.17 -6.60 -4.16
N GLN A 91 0.91 -7.30 -5.02
CA GLN A 91 1.37 -8.66 -4.76
C GLN A 91 2.38 -8.70 -3.61
N MET A 92 3.37 -7.81 -3.59
CA MET A 92 4.35 -7.71 -2.51
C MET A 92 3.65 -7.48 -1.16
N ALA A 93 2.69 -6.56 -1.10
CA ALA A 93 1.93 -6.29 0.11
C ALA A 93 1.13 -7.50 0.60
N HIS A 94 0.53 -8.29 -0.30
CA HIS A 94 -0.17 -9.51 0.08
C HIS A 94 0.79 -10.62 0.52
N VAL A 95 1.92 -10.80 -0.17
CA VAL A 95 2.95 -11.79 0.21
C VAL A 95 3.50 -11.50 1.60
N GLU A 96 3.84 -10.23 1.88
CA GLU A 96 4.39 -9.79 3.16
C GLU A 96 3.39 -9.92 4.30
N THR A 97 2.17 -9.41 4.12
CA THR A 97 1.19 -9.28 5.23
C THR A 97 0.21 -10.45 5.33
N GLY A 98 -0.09 -11.14 4.22
CA GLY A 98 -1.17 -12.11 4.11
C GLY A 98 -2.59 -11.49 4.13
N LEU A 99 -2.72 -10.16 4.09
CA LEU A 99 -4.00 -9.48 4.30
C LEU A 99 -4.61 -8.95 3.00
N GLY A 100 -5.93 -9.12 2.83
CA GLY A 100 -6.69 -8.60 1.68
C GLY A 100 -6.45 -9.38 0.38
N ARG A 101 -7.07 -8.94 -0.72
CA ARG A 101 -6.89 -9.53 -2.06
C ARG A 101 -5.92 -8.70 -2.88
N THR A 102 -5.13 -9.35 -3.74
CA THR A 102 -4.19 -8.65 -4.63
C THR A 102 -4.94 -7.73 -5.60
N ASP A 103 -6.00 -8.21 -6.26
CA ASP A 103 -6.80 -7.41 -7.22
C ASP A 103 -7.35 -6.13 -6.58
N ASP A 104 -7.96 -6.24 -5.39
CA ASP A 104 -8.48 -5.09 -4.63
C ASP A 104 -7.37 -4.08 -4.28
N LYS A 105 -6.13 -4.55 -4.05
CA LYS A 105 -4.98 -3.68 -3.79
C LYS A 105 -4.44 -3.03 -5.06
N THR A 106 -4.46 -3.73 -6.19
CA THR A 106 -4.07 -3.16 -7.49
C THR A 106 -4.99 -1.99 -7.83
N GLU A 107 -6.31 -2.19 -7.77
CA GLU A 107 -7.29 -1.13 -7.99
C GLU A 107 -7.12 0.02 -6.99
N LYS A 108 -6.83 -0.29 -5.73
CA LYS A 108 -6.53 0.76 -4.73
C LYS A 108 -5.28 1.57 -5.09
N ASN A 109 -4.22 0.93 -5.56
CA ASN A 109 -2.99 1.60 -5.96
C ASN A 109 -3.25 2.52 -7.16
N ILE A 110 -3.97 2.03 -8.18
CA ILE A 110 -4.38 2.84 -9.34
C ILE A 110 -5.23 4.03 -8.88
N LEU A 111 -6.24 3.78 -8.04
CA LEU A 111 -7.15 4.82 -7.54
C LEU A 111 -6.40 5.92 -6.79
N VAL A 112 -5.50 5.57 -5.87
CA VAL A 112 -4.68 6.56 -5.14
C VAL A 112 -3.83 7.35 -6.11
N THR A 113 -3.19 6.69 -7.06
CA THR A 113 -2.30 7.35 -8.01
C THR A 113 -3.02 8.36 -8.90
N GLU A 114 -4.23 8.02 -9.37
CA GLU A 114 -5.01 8.87 -10.27
C GLU A 114 -5.83 9.96 -9.56
N LYS A 115 -6.25 9.72 -8.32
CA LYS A 115 -7.24 10.57 -7.63
C LYS A 115 -6.70 11.35 -6.45
N THR A 116 -5.49 11.07 -5.98
CA THR A 116 -4.84 11.94 -4.99
C THR A 116 -4.49 13.27 -5.66
N PRO A 117 -5.03 14.41 -5.15
CA PRO A 117 -4.70 15.71 -5.70
C PRO A 117 -3.21 16.01 -5.56
N GLY A 118 -2.63 16.55 -6.62
CA GLY A 118 -1.22 16.93 -6.69
C GLY A 118 -1.02 18.46 -6.59
N PRO A 119 0.06 18.98 -7.20
CA PRO A 119 0.33 20.42 -7.23
C PRO A 119 -0.75 21.27 -7.90
N GLU A 120 -1.62 20.67 -8.72
CA GLU A 120 -2.80 21.31 -9.33
C GLU A 120 -3.76 21.92 -8.31
N ASP A 121 -3.84 21.39 -7.09
CA ASP A 121 -4.69 21.93 -6.01
C ASP A 121 -4.11 23.20 -5.35
N LEU A 122 -2.87 23.58 -5.70
CA LEU A 122 -2.19 24.76 -5.16
C LEU A 122 -2.28 25.98 -6.09
N GLU A 123 -2.96 25.85 -7.23
CA GLU A 123 -3.23 26.96 -8.13
C GLU A 123 -4.38 27.84 -7.59
N PRO A 124 -4.30 29.18 -7.74
CA PRO A 124 -5.28 30.13 -7.19
C PRO A 124 -6.62 30.17 -7.91
#